data_AF-A0AAJ2CY10-F1
#
_entry.id   AF-A0AAJ2CY10-F1
#
_cell.length_a   1.000
_cell.length_b   1.000
_cell.length_c   1.000
_cell.angle_alpha   90.00
_cell.angle_beta   90.00
_cell.angle_gamma   90.00
#
_symmetry.space_group_name_H-M   'P 1'
#
loop_
_entity.id
_entity.type
_entity.pdbx_description
1 polymer ?
#
loop_
_entity_poly.entity_id
_entity_poly.type
_entity_poly.pdbx_seq_one_letter_code
_entity_poly.pdbx_strand_id
1 'polypeptide(L)'
;MKNKKRINFGVLIATILVVAIIGTIGVKKMTEPTEKEKQIAFLKEHEEEMTEYVKSQNSKIYSVQYDWESVEVGTIGNGTPIGAGKILTIDGKFNSIYDSSFYLQFKFDKSTKLPSIKSMTSYNSFRIGGMLYE
;
A
#
# COMPACT_ATOMS: atom_id res chain seq x y z
N MET A 1 -1.82 65.31 0.97
CA MET A 1 -1.97 64.23 -0.03
C MET A 1 -2.01 62.88 0.69
N LYS A 2 -3.10 62.10 0.54
CA LYS A 2 -3.23 60.77 1.16
C LYS A 2 -2.65 59.71 0.21
N ASN A 3 -1.54 59.08 0.60
CA ASN A 3 -0.93 57.96 -0.14
C ASN A 3 -1.84 56.72 -0.02
N LYS A 4 -2.66 56.46 -1.04
CA LYS A 4 -3.38 55.17 -1.13
C LYS A 4 -2.37 54.09 -1.54
N LYS A 5 -1.95 53.27 -0.57
CA LYS A 5 -1.25 52.01 -0.83
C LYS A 5 -2.15 51.16 -1.73
N ARG A 6 -1.74 50.97 -2.98
CA ARG A 6 -2.41 50.07 -3.93
C ARG A 6 -2.06 48.64 -3.52
N ILE A 7 -3.03 47.91 -2.97
CA ILE A 7 -2.88 46.48 -2.69
C ILE A 7 -3.05 45.75 -4.03
N ASN A 8 -2.01 45.04 -4.48
CA ASN A 8 -2.10 44.19 -5.66
C ASN A 8 -3.01 42.99 -5.33
N PHE A 9 -4.18 42.92 -5.97
CA PHE A 9 -5.17 41.85 -5.75
C PHE A 9 -4.59 40.43 -5.88
N GLY A 10 -3.57 40.25 -6.72
CA GLY A 10 -2.87 38.96 -6.87
C GLY A 10 -2.16 38.47 -5.59
N VAL A 11 -1.67 39.39 -4.74
CA VAL A 11 -1.01 39.04 -3.47
C VAL A 11 -2.04 38.60 -2.42
N LEU A 12 -3.22 39.23 -2.40
CA LEU A 12 -4.28 38.93 -1.44
C LEU A 12 -4.94 37.56 -1.71
N ILE A 13 -5.17 37.22 -2.99
CA ILE A 13 -5.75 35.93 -3.39
C ILE A 13 -4.82 34.76 -3.02
N ALA A 14 -3.49 34.91 -3.22
CA ALA A 14 -2.52 33.88 -2.86
C ALA A 14 -2.51 33.61 -1.35
N THR A 15 -2.58 34.65 -0.50
CA THR A 15 -2.63 34.48 0.96
C THR A 15 -3.91 33.78 1.45
N ILE A 16 -5.05 34.04 0.82
CA ILE A 16 -6.32 33.40 1.21
C ILE A 16 -6.30 31.90 0.88
N LEU A 17 -5.71 31.50 -0.25
CA LEU A 17 -5.56 30.08 -0.60
C LEU A 17 -4.65 29.33 0.39
N VAL A 18 -3.53 29.93 0.82
CA VAL A 18 -2.63 29.30 1.80
C VAL A 18 -3.29 29.13 3.17
N VAL A 19 -4.03 30.14 3.64
CA VAL A 19 -4.72 30.07 4.94
C VAL A 19 -5.91 29.09 4.91
N ALA A 20 -6.61 28.95 3.77
CA ALA A 20 -7.70 27.98 3.63
C ALA A 20 -7.21 26.52 3.62
N ILE A 21 -6.01 26.26 3.07
CA ILE A 21 -5.37 24.93 3.16
C ILE A 21 -5.04 24.60 4.62
N ILE A 22 -4.50 25.56 5.39
CA ILE A 22 -4.16 25.34 6.80
C ILE A 22 -5.42 25.20 7.67
N GLY A 23 -6.52 25.88 7.35
CA GLY A 23 -7.77 25.82 8.10
C GLY A 23 -8.63 24.57 7.88
N THR A 24 -8.54 23.91 6.73
CA THR A 24 -9.29 22.66 6.44
C THR A 24 -8.54 21.41 6.91
N ILE A 25 -7.23 21.50 7.09
CA ILE A 25 -6.44 20.51 7.83
C ILE A 25 -6.67 20.80 9.31
N GLY A 26 -7.90 20.53 9.77
CA GLY A 26 -8.18 20.42 11.19
C GLY A 26 -7.08 19.55 11.80
N VAL A 27 -6.41 20.07 12.83
CA VAL A 27 -5.27 19.45 13.51
C VAL A 27 -5.59 17.98 13.76
N LYS A 28 -5.19 17.10 12.84
CA LYS A 28 -5.22 15.66 13.07
C LYS A 28 -4.29 15.48 14.25
N LYS A 29 -4.80 14.96 15.37
CA LYS A 29 -3.93 14.37 16.38
C LYS A 29 -3.01 13.41 15.62
N MET A 30 -1.72 13.72 15.55
CA MET A 30 -0.71 12.82 15.03
C MET A 30 -0.60 11.67 16.02
N THR A 31 -1.52 10.72 15.91
CA THR A 31 -1.40 9.43 16.59
C THR A 31 -0.27 8.67 15.90
N GLU A 32 0.57 8.01 16.68
CA GLU A 32 1.56 7.10 16.12
C GLU A 32 0.85 6.07 15.21
N PRO A 33 1.37 5.79 14.00
CA PRO A 33 0.76 4.80 13.13
C PRO A 33 0.74 3.43 13.80
N THR A 34 -0.36 2.73 13.64
CA THR A 34 -0.53 1.34 14.07
C THR A 34 0.50 0.43 13.39
N GLU A 35 0.74 -0.74 13.97
CA GLU A 35 1.69 -1.71 13.37
C GLU A 35 1.24 -2.15 11.96
N LYS A 36 -0.08 -2.27 11.73
CA LYS A 36 -0.64 -2.56 10.40
C LYS A 36 -0.39 -1.42 9.41
N GLU A 37 -0.57 -0.16 9.82
CA GLU A 37 -0.27 1.00 8.95
C GLU A 37 1.22 1.07 8.60
N LYS A 38 2.13 0.77 9.54
CA LYS A 38 3.57 0.67 9.28
C LYS A 38 3.89 -0.43 8.27
N GLN A 39 3.24 -1.59 8.38
CA GLN A 39 3.39 -2.70 7.42
C GLN A 39 2.90 -2.33 6.02
N ILE A 40 1.71 -1.70 5.91
CA ILE A 40 1.17 -1.24 4.62
C ILE A 40 2.09 -0.17 4.00
N ALA A 41 2.57 0.78 4.80
CA ALA A 41 3.50 1.81 4.33
C ALA A 41 4.79 1.18 3.79
N PHE A 42 5.35 0.20 4.49
CA PHE A 42 6.52 -0.55 4.04
C PHE A 42 6.27 -1.26 2.70
N LEU A 43 5.13 -1.92 2.53
CA LEU A 43 4.81 -2.57 1.25
C LEU A 43 4.65 -1.56 0.11
N LYS A 44 4.03 -0.40 0.36
CA LYS A 44 3.93 0.69 -0.63
C LYS A 44 5.29 1.24 -1.06
N GLU A 45 6.23 1.35 -0.13
CA GLU A 45 7.62 1.75 -0.43
C GLU A 45 8.33 0.75 -1.36
N HIS A 46 7.94 -0.53 -1.30
CA HIS A 46 8.51 -1.62 -2.10
C HIS A 46 7.56 -2.10 -3.21
N GLU A 47 6.62 -1.26 -3.65
CA GLU A 47 5.64 -1.62 -4.69
C GLU A 47 6.30 -2.01 -6.02
N GLU A 48 7.42 -1.38 -6.36
CA GLU A 48 8.20 -1.69 -7.57
C GLU A 48 8.78 -3.11 -7.50
N GLU A 49 9.48 -3.46 -6.41
CA GLU A 49 10.05 -4.80 -6.20
C GLU A 49 8.97 -5.89 -6.22
N MET A 50 7.81 -5.64 -5.60
CA MET A 50 6.68 -6.55 -5.65
C MET A 50 6.12 -6.69 -7.07
N THR A 51 6.04 -5.59 -7.82
CA THR A 51 5.52 -5.57 -9.19
C THR A 51 6.44 -6.33 -10.13
N GLU A 52 7.75 -6.13 -10.03
CA GLU A 52 8.75 -6.87 -10.79
C GLU A 52 8.68 -8.36 -10.52
N TYR A 53 8.58 -8.74 -9.24
CA TYR A 53 8.38 -10.14 -8.86
C TYR A 53 7.13 -10.72 -9.52
N VAL A 54 5.97 -10.06 -9.39
CA VAL A 54 4.70 -10.54 -9.99
C VAL A 54 4.84 -10.73 -11.51
N LYS A 55 5.41 -9.75 -12.21
CA LYS A 55 5.65 -9.83 -13.66
C LYS A 55 6.62 -10.96 -14.03
N SER A 56 7.62 -11.23 -13.21
CA SER A 56 8.57 -12.33 -13.43
C SER A 56 7.92 -13.71 -13.35
N GLN A 57 6.81 -13.85 -12.59
CA GLN A 57 6.12 -15.12 -12.44
C GLN A 57 5.28 -15.50 -13.69
N ASN A 58 4.84 -14.52 -14.47
CA ASN A 58 4.13 -14.77 -15.73
C ASN A 58 4.36 -13.61 -16.71
N SER A 59 5.08 -13.90 -17.80
CA SER A 59 5.42 -12.93 -18.86
C SER A 59 4.22 -12.25 -19.54
N LYS A 60 3.01 -12.78 -19.40
CA LYS A 60 1.77 -12.18 -19.91
C LYS A 60 1.23 -11.08 -19.00
N ILE A 61 1.79 -10.89 -17.80
CA ILE A 61 1.43 -9.82 -16.87
C ILE A 61 2.24 -8.57 -17.22
N TYR A 62 1.55 -7.50 -17.63
CA TYR A 62 2.16 -6.21 -17.97
C TYR A 62 1.79 -5.08 -17.01
N SER A 63 0.70 -5.23 -16.24
CA SER A 63 0.32 -4.29 -15.16
C SER A 63 -0.15 -5.04 -13.92
N VAL A 64 0.08 -4.44 -12.75
CA VAL A 64 -0.29 -4.98 -11.44
C VAL A 64 -1.05 -3.90 -10.67
N GLN A 65 -2.05 -4.29 -9.88
CA GLN A 65 -2.80 -3.44 -8.98
C GLN A 65 -2.91 -4.14 -7.62
N TYR A 66 -2.51 -3.47 -6.56
CA TYR A 66 -2.60 -4.00 -5.19
C TYR A 66 -3.86 -3.53 -4.48
N ASP A 67 -4.52 -4.44 -3.78
CA ASP A 67 -5.60 -4.10 -2.85
C ASP A 67 -5.00 -3.85 -1.46
N TRP A 68 -4.69 -2.59 -1.16
CA TRP A 68 -4.10 -2.21 0.12
C TRP A 68 -5.05 -2.42 1.31
N GLU A 69 -6.36 -2.51 1.06
CA GLU A 69 -7.36 -2.75 2.11
C GLU A 69 -7.42 -4.23 2.48
N SER A 70 -7.06 -5.14 1.55
CA SER A 70 -7.02 -6.58 1.77
C SER A 70 -5.83 -7.06 2.63
N VAL A 71 -4.93 -6.16 3.04
CA VAL A 71 -3.76 -6.53 3.84
C VAL A 71 -4.20 -7.17 5.15
N GLU A 72 -3.80 -8.42 5.37
CA GLU A 72 -4.16 -9.21 6.55
C GLU A 72 -2.96 -9.91 7.17
N VAL A 73 -2.96 -10.07 8.50
CA VAL A 73 -1.94 -10.80 9.24
C VAL A 73 -2.55 -12.06 9.85
N GLY A 74 -2.17 -13.21 9.30
CA GLY A 74 -2.59 -14.53 9.78
C GLY A 74 -1.49 -15.26 10.54
N THR A 75 -1.83 -16.43 11.08
CA THR A 75 -0.87 -17.39 11.67
C THR A 75 -0.85 -18.67 10.83
N ILE A 76 0.34 -19.10 10.42
CA ILE A 76 0.55 -20.39 9.74
C ILE A 76 0.83 -21.44 10.81
N GLY A 77 -0.01 -22.47 10.98
CA GLY A 77 0.33 -23.60 11.84
C GLY A 77 -0.85 -24.47 12.28
N ASN A 78 -0.69 -25.79 12.18
CA ASN A 78 -1.66 -26.81 12.58
C ASN A 78 -1.82 -26.94 14.12
N GLY A 79 -2.16 -25.85 14.83
CA GLY A 79 -2.63 -25.92 16.22
C GLY A 79 -1.58 -26.17 17.32
N THR A 80 -0.27 -26.01 17.07
CA THR A 80 0.74 -26.03 18.14
C THR A 80 1.45 -24.66 18.30
N PRO A 81 1.59 -24.11 19.52
CA PRO A 81 2.16 -22.77 19.74
C PRO A 81 3.61 -22.58 19.28
N ILE A 82 4.36 -23.68 19.11
CA ILE A 82 5.82 -23.68 18.93
C ILE A 82 6.22 -23.52 17.45
N GLY A 83 5.29 -23.76 16.51
CA GLY A 83 5.55 -23.68 15.06
C GLY A 83 4.76 -22.59 14.32
N ALA A 84 3.97 -21.78 15.03
CA ALA A 84 3.06 -20.82 14.40
C ALA A 84 3.81 -19.53 13.95
N GLY A 85 4.13 -19.43 12.66
CA GLY A 85 4.69 -18.21 12.08
C GLY A 85 3.59 -17.21 11.72
N LYS A 86 3.79 -15.91 12.00
CA LYS A 86 2.91 -14.88 11.43
C LYS A 86 3.21 -14.69 9.96
N ILE A 87 2.17 -14.42 9.18
CA ILE A 87 2.23 -14.16 7.75
C ILE A 87 1.38 -12.94 7.42
N LEU A 88 1.91 -12.08 6.55
CA LEU A 88 1.14 -11.02 5.92
C LEU A 88 0.70 -11.48 4.53
N THR A 89 -0.56 -11.29 4.20
CA THR A 89 -1.12 -11.51 2.86
C THR A 89 -1.63 -10.19 2.28
N ILE A 90 -1.49 -10.01 0.98
CA ILE A 90 -2.09 -8.91 0.20
C ILE A 90 -2.63 -9.47 -1.11
N ASP A 91 -3.78 -8.97 -1.54
CA ASP A 91 -4.46 -9.35 -2.77
C ASP A 91 -4.06 -8.38 -3.88
N GLY A 92 -4.14 -8.84 -5.12
CA GLY A 92 -3.97 -7.97 -6.25
C GLY A 92 -4.67 -8.45 -7.51
N LYS A 93 -4.74 -7.53 -8.47
CA LYS A 93 -5.25 -7.72 -9.83
C LYS A 93 -4.15 -7.45 -10.85
N PHE A 94 -4.30 -7.98 -12.04
CA PHE A 94 -3.34 -7.78 -13.11
C PHE A 94 -4.02 -7.42 -14.44
N ASN A 95 -3.24 -6.80 -15.32
CA ASN A 95 -3.66 -6.43 -16.69
C ASN A 95 -4.95 -5.59 -16.76
N SER A 96 -5.32 -4.89 -15.68
CA SER A 96 -6.60 -4.15 -15.56
C SER A 96 -7.84 -5.02 -15.80
N ILE A 97 -7.73 -6.33 -15.58
CA ILE A 97 -8.83 -7.28 -15.75
C ILE A 97 -9.61 -7.33 -14.43
N TYR A 98 -10.89 -6.94 -14.48
CA TYR A 98 -11.74 -6.81 -13.28
C TYR A 98 -11.77 -8.08 -12.41
N ASP A 99 -11.84 -9.24 -13.06
CA ASP A 99 -11.98 -10.56 -12.44
C ASP A 99 -10.65 -11.32 -12.36
N SER A 100 -9.53 -10.60 -12.47
CA SER A 100 -8.21 -11.17 -12.25
C SER A 100 -7.86 -11.17 -10.75
N SER A 101 -7.11 -12.17 -10.31
CA SER A 101 -6.64 -12.24 -8.93
C SER A 101 -5.28 -12.94 -8.78
N PHE A 102 -4.52 -12.47 -7.80
CA PHE A 102 -3.37 -13.13 -7.21
C PHE A 102 -3.22 -12.71 -5.74
N TYR A 103 -2.38 -13.42 -4.99
CA TYR A 103 -2.09 -13.12 -3.59
C TYR A 103 -0.58 -13.19 -3.37
N LEU A 104 -0.01 -12.19 -2.70
CA LEU A 104 1.36 -12.23 -2.20
C LEU A 104 1.35 -12.49 -0.70
N GLN A 105 2.36 -13.24 -0.28
CA GLN A 105 2.58 -13.63 1.09
C GLN A 105 3.98 -13.26 1.56
N PHE A 106 4.09 -12.75 2.78
CA PHE A 106 5.34 -12.30 3.38
C PHE A 106 5.50 -12.88 4.78
N LYS A 107 6.69 -13.40 5.06
CA LYS A 107 7.15 -13.61 6.44
C LYS A 107 7.58 -12.28 7.04
N PHE A 108 7.57 -12.22 8.36
CA PHE A 108 8.05 -11.07 9.09
C PHE A 108 9.54 -11.18 9.42
N ASP A 109 10.25 -10.06 9.31
CA ASP A 109 11.52 -9.89 9.98
C ASP A 109 11.30 -9.90 11.51
N LYS A 110 12.06 -10.74 12.21
CA LYS A 110 11.87 -10.96 13.66
C LYS A 110 12.21 -9.72 14.49
N SER A 111 13.07 -8.84 14.01
CA SER A 111 13.56 -7.68 14.76
C SER A 111 12.67 -6.45 14.57
N THR A 112 12.28 -6.18 13.32
CA THR A 112 11.51 -4.99 12.95
C THR A 112 10.00 -5.23 12.97
N LYS A 113 9.56 -6.50 12.93
CA LYS A 113 8.16 -6.91 12.72
C LYS A 113 7.55 -6.36 11.42
N LEU A 114 8.39 -5.98 10.47
CA LEU A 114 7.99 -5.59 9.12
C LEU A 114 8.00 -6.81 8.18
N PRO A 115 7.24 -6.76 7.08
CA PRO A 115 7.31 -7.80 6.04
C PRO A 115 8.72 -7.87 5.46
N SER A 116 9.19 -9.08 5.13
CA SER A 116 10.45 -9.26 4.43
C SER A 116 10.18 -9.43 2.94
N ILE A 117 10.59 -8.47 2.11
CA ILE A 117 10.44 -8.55 0.64
C ILE A 117 11.13 -9.81 0.08
N LYS A 118 12.27 -10.19 0.65
CA LYS A 118 13.00 -11.42 0.26
C LYS A 118 12.22 -12.72 0.54
N SER A 119 11.19 -12.67 1.37
CA SER A 119 10.33 -13.82 1.70
C SER A 119 9.06 -13.88 0.87
N MET A 120 8.88 -12.94 -0.05
CA MET A 120 7.70 -12.81 -0.89
C MET A 120 7.45 -14.09 -1.70
N THR A 121 6.23 -14.58 -1.64
CA THR A 121 5.78 -15.72 -2.45
C THR A 121 4.38 -15.49 -2.99
N SER A 122 4.12 -15.86 -4.23
CA SER A 122 2.76 -16.05 -4.75
C SER A 122 2.16 -17.34 -4.15
N TYR A 123 1.15 -17.22 -3.29
CA TYR A 123 0.56 -18.39 -2.63
C TYR A 123 -0.34 -19.20 -3.55
N ASN A 124 -1.05 -18.52 -4.46
CA ASN A 124 -1.92 -19.12 -5.47
C ASN A 124 -1.45 -18.74 -6.88
N SER A 125 -1.80 -19.56 -7.86
CA SER A 125 -1.65 -19.21 -9.28
C SER A 125 -2.49 -17.98 -9.65
N PHE A 126 -2.04 -17.23 -10.66
CA PHE A 126 -2.80 -16.14 -11.28
C PHE A 126 -4.08 -16.68 -11.89
N ARG A 127 -5.21 -15.99 -11.68
CA ARG A 127 -6.53 -16.42 -12.16
C ARG A 127 -7.30 -15.30 -12.83
N ILE A 128 -8.22 -15.69 -13.72
CA ILE A 128 -9.28 -14.83 -14.28
C ILE A 128 -10.61 -15.58 -14.14
N GLY A 129 -11.59 -15.01 -13.44
CA GLY A 129 -12.89 -15.68 -13.21
C GLY A 129 -12.76 -17.03 -12.52
N GLY A 130 -11.79 -17.14 -11.61
CA GLY A 130 -11.45 -18.37 -10.91
C GLY A 130 -10.69 -19.41 -11.75
N MET A 131 -10.55 -19.23 -13.06
CA MET A 131 -9.78 -20.11 -13.93
C MET A 131 -8.29 -19.74 -13.95
N LEU A 132 -7.42 -20.74 -14.08
CA LEU A 132 -5.96 -20.52 -14.16
C LEU A 132 -5.62 -19.63 -15.35
N TYR A 133 -4.76 -18.63 -15.13
CA TYR A 133 -4.18 -17.79 -16.16
C TYR A 133 -2.79 -18.31 -16.52
N GLU A 134 -2.73 -19.09 -17.59
CA GLU A 134 -1.48 -19.59 -18.20
C GLU A 134 -0.91 -18.58 -19.19
#